data_AF-A0A1V1VZJ8-F1
#
_entry.id   AF-A0A1V1VZJ8-F1
#
_cell.length_a   1.000
_cell.length_b   1.000
_cell.length_c   1.000
_cell.angle_alpha   90.00
_cell.angle_beta   90.00
_cell.angle_gamma   90.00
#
_symmetry.space_group_name_H-M   'P 1'
#
loop_
_entity.id
_entity.type
_entity.pdbx_description
1 polymer ?
#
loop_
_entity_poly.entity_id
_entity_poly.type
_entity_poly.pdbx_seq_one_letter_code
_entity_poly.pdbx_strand_id
1 'polypeptide(L)'
;MWTELQLDRGRVTLSALNRGAAEGDVSLGFETPDLEVYAASILPTDGMVVEKFVTEDYESVRLVSRDGTEFLIDKRIAGPPLPDQAVTSIRAVWVTSDVSRTAADLESLGLRRRLTQVNGRTVDLRAAEGDVLVHTSDGGPSGADVAVDVTDIQAAHKALMGADIAHDVIDETHGRTLQVPLPGGGDRTLWIAEEDEDPVGVIRH
;
A
#
# COMPACT_ATOMS: atom_id res chain seq x y z
N MET A 1 1.47 20.86 4.66
CA MET A 1 0.43 20.42 5.61
C MET A 1 -0.09 19.10 5.11
N TRP A 2 -0.23 18.13 5.99
CA TRP A 2 -0.68 16.78 5.66
C TRP A 2 -2.15 16.61 6.08
N THR A 3 -2.93 15.90 5.28
CA THR A 3 -4.30 15.47 5.61
C THR A 3 -4.31 13.96 5.77
N GLU A 4 -4.67 13.48 6.95
CA GLU A 4 -4.70 12.06 7.27
C GLU A 4 -6.14 11.52 7.21
N LEU A 5 -6.30 10.37 6.56
CA LEU A 5 -7.54 9.64 6.43
C LEU A 5 -7.35 8.23 7.01
N GLN A 6 -8.11 7.91 8.05
CA GLN A 6 -8.18 6.57 8.62
C GLN A 6 -9.26 5.76 7.91
N LEU A 7 -8.90 4.56 7.42
CA LEU A 7 -9.78 3.61 6.74
C LEU A 7 -9.98 2.36 7.60
N ASP A 8 -10.85 1.43 7.19
CA ASP A 8 -11.10 0.16 7.93
C ASP A 8 -9.77 -0.55 8.23
N ARG A 9 -8.95 -0.67 7.19
CA ARG A 9 -7.55 -1.10 7.30
C ARG A 9 -6.65 -0.10 6.61
N GLY A 10 -5.56 0.22 7.29
CA GLY A 10 -4.54 1.18 6.90
C GLY A 10 -5.00 2.64 6.99
N ARG A 11 -4.09 3.53 6.61
CA ARG A 11 -4.33 4.98 6.55
C ARG A 11 -3.66 5.56 5.33
N VAL A 12 -4.20 6.68 4.84
CA VAL A 12 -3.61 7.47 3.77
C VAL A 12 -3.31 8.85 4.30
N THR A 13 -2.13 9.36 3.97
CA THR A 13 -1.78 10.75 4.25
C THR A 13 -1.54 11.47 2.93
N LEU A 14 -2.31 12.54 2.70
CA LEU A 14 -2.18 13.39 1.53
C LEU A 14 -1.32 14.59 1.89
N SER A 15 -0.33 14.91 1.07
CA SER A 15 0.50 16.10 1.25
C SER A 15 0.30 17.06 0.08
N ALA A 16 0.45 18.35 0.35
CA ALA A 16 0.73 19.28 -0.74
C ALA A 16 2.07 18.89 -1.41
N LEU A 17 2.23 19.21 -2.69
CA LEU A 17 3.47 18.94 -3.42
C LEU A 17 4.67 19.54 -2.66
N ASN A 18 5.50 18.67 -2.09
CA ASN A 18 6.78 19.04 -1.55
C ASN A 18 7.79 19.19 -2.71
N ARG A 19 8.86 19.96 -2.52
CA ARG A 19 9.87 20.14 -3.57
C ARG A 19 10.43 18.78 -4.00
N GLY A 20 10.28 18.46 -5.29
CA GLY A 20 10.81 17.24 -5.89
C GLY A 20 9.79 16.10 -6.04
N ALA A 21 8.61 16.20 -5.43
CA ALA A 21 7.52 15.25 -5.66
C ALA A 21 6.68 15.68 -6.87
N ALA A 22 6.29 14.70 -7.69
CA ALA A 22 5.26 14.89 -8.71
C ALA A 22 3.87 14.63 -8.10
N GLU A 23 2.86 15.25 -8.70
CA GLU A 23 1.48 14.95 -8.34
C GLU A 23 1.17 13.50 -8.74
N GLY A 24 0.48 12.77 -7.85
CA GLY A 24 0.23 11.33 -8.01
C GLY A 24 1.36 10.42 -7.56
N ASP A 25 2.48 10.96 -7.07
CA ASP A 25 3.51 10.15 -6.43
C ASP A 25 2.98 9.49 -5.16
N VAL A 26 3.32 8.21 -5.00
CA VAL A 26 2.94 7.39 -3.85
C VAL A 26 4.22 6.97 -3.15
N SER A 27 4.17 6.89 -1.82
CA SER A 27 5.25 6.34 -1.01
C SER A 27 4.67 5.36 -0.01
N LEU A 28 5.40 4.29 0.26
CA LEU A 28 5.03 3.35 1.31
C LEU A 28 5.39 3.94 2.68
N GLY A 29 4.58 3.60 3.68
CA GLY A 29 4.83 3.94 5.07
C GLY A 29 4.29 2.84 5.97
N PHE A 30 5.03 2.53 7.03
CA PHE A 30 4.63 1.58 8.06
C PHE A 30 4.66 2.24 9.42
N GLU A 31 3.92 1.67 10.36
CA GLU A 31 3.88 2.18 11.72
C GLU A 31 4.15 1.07 12.73
N THR A 32 4.85 1.42 13.80
CA THR A 32 5.12 0.54 14.93
C THR A 32 4.74 1.23 16.25
N PRO A 33 4.19 0.51 17.25
CA PRO A 33 3.90 1.09 18.56
C PRO A 33 5.13 1.67 19.28
N ASP A 34 6.29 1.06 19.04
CA ASP A 34 7.55 1.43 19.66
C ASP A 34 8.66 1.43 18.61
N LEU A 35 9.02 2.63 18.15
CA LEU A 35 10.01 2.81 17.10
C LEU A 35 11.42 2.43 17.54
N GLU A 36 11.77 2.68 18.80
CA GLU A 36 13.11 2.40 19.32
C GLU A 36 13.33 0.89 19.45
N VAL A 37 12.37 0.19 20.07
CA VAL A 37 12.41 -1.27 20.19
C VAL A 37 12.38 -1.92 18.80
N TYR A 38 11.53 -1.42 17.91
CA TYR A 38 11.42 -1.96 16.57
C TYR A 38 12.72 -1.76 15.78
N ALA A 39 13.28 -0.55 15.76
CA ALA A 39 14.55 -0.24 15.09
C ALA A 39 15.70 -1.14 15.57
N ALA A 40 15.77 -1.41 16.87
CA ALA A 40 16.77 -2.31 17.45
C ALA A 40 16.56 -3.79 17.07
N SER A 41 15.36 -4.16 16.65
CA SER A 41 14.99 -5.54 16.26
C SER A 41 15.12 -5.82 14.76
N ILE A 42 15.15 -4.78 13.91
CA ILE A 42 15.28 -4.94 12.46
C ILE A 42 16.63 -5.60 12.15
N LEU A 43 16.59 -6.71 11.43
CA LEU A 43 17.77 -7.36 10.86
C LEU A 43 17.78 -7.09 9.36
N PRO A 44 18.61 -6.16 8.87
CA PRO A 44 18.69 -5.88 7.44
C PRO A 44 19.01 -7.14 6.66
N THR A 45 18.23 -7.44 5.63
CA THR A 45 18.58 -8.47 4.67
C THR A 45 19.66 -7.94 3.72
N ASP A 46 20.39 -8.83 3.06
CA ASP A 46 21.44 -8.43 2.11
C ASP A 46 20.90 -7.45 1.06
N GLY A 47 21.55 -6.28 0.95
CA GLY A 47 21.17 -5.17 0.06
C GLY A 47 20.03 -4.26 0.56
N MET A 48 19.49 -4.48 1.76
CA MET A 48 18.59 -3.52 2.42
C MET A 48 19.40 -2.57 3.32
N VAL A 49 19.16 -1.28 3.19
CA VAL A 49 19.76 -0.23 4.04
C VAL A 49 18.71 0.24 5.03
N VAL A 50 19.07 0.27 6.31
CA VAL A 50 18.20 0.71 7.41
C VAL A 50 18.92 1.80 8.18
N GLU A 51 18.34 2.99 8.21
CA GLU A 51 18.95 4.18 8.79
C GLU A 51 17.97 4.90 9.71
N LYS A 52 18.49 5.47 10.79
CA LYS A 52 17.71 6.39 11.60
C LYS A 52 17.50 7.67 10.81
N PHE A 53 16.24 8.10 10.66
CA PHE A 53 15.89 9.35 10.03
C PHE A 53 15.37 10.32 11.09
N VAL A 54 16.12 11.39 11.33
CA VAL A 54 15.80 12.36 12.39
C VAL A 54 15.86 13.77 11.81
N THR A 55 14.81 14.53 12.06
CA THR A 55 14.73 15.97 11.83
C THR A 55 14.48 16.67 13.18
N GLU A 56 14.35 17.99 13.20
CA GLU A 56 14.06 18.74 14.42
C GLU A 56 12.73 18.30 15.07
N ASP A 57 11.73 17.94 14.26
CA ASP A 57 10.34 17.70 14.71
C ASP A 57 9.85 16.26 14.46
N TYR A 58 10.66 15.39 13.86
CA TYR A 58 10.22 14.08 13.41
C TYR A 58 11.33 13.04 13.45
N GLU A 59 11.01 11.86 13.98
CA GLU A 59 11.89 10.70 14.09
C GLU A 59 11.21 9.50 13.45
N SER A 60 11.96 8.80 12.59
CA SER A 60 11.53 7.65 11.82
C SER A 60 12.71 6.70 11.60
N VAL A 61 12.43 5.51 11.09
CA VAL A 61 13.43 4.64 10.47
C VAL A 61 13.21 4.66 8.97
N ARG A 62 14.24 5.05 8.22
CA ARG A 62 14.25 5.01 6.77
C ARG A 62 14.80 3.67 6.30
N LEU A 63 14.08 3.03 5.39
CA LEU A 63 14.52 1.83 4.72
C LEU A 63 14.64 2.08 3.23
N VAL A 64 15.78 1.68 2.66
CA VAL A 64 15.97 1.58 1.22
C VAL A 64 16.17 0.11 0.90
N SER A 65 15.23 -0.43 0.14
CA SER A 65 15.25 -1.81 -0.30
C SER A 65 16.25 -2.04 -1.44
N ARG A 66 16.44 -3.31 -1.80
CA ARG A 66 17.37 -3.74 -2.86
C ARG A 66 17.03 -3.20 -4.24
N ASP A 67 15.74 -2.99 -4.51
CA ASP A 67 15.29 -2.47 -5.79
C ASP A 67 15.22 -0.93 -5.80
N GLY A 68 15.71 -0.29 -4.73
CA GLY A 68 15.74 1.15 -4.56
C GLY A 68 14.45 1.73 -4.00
N THR A 69 13.39 0.93 -3.81
CA THR A 69 12.15 1.40 -3.17
C THR A 69 12.46 1.84 -1.75
N GLU A 70 12.09 3.07 -1.44
CA GLU A 70 12.32 3.72 -0.15
C GLU A 70 10.99 3.87 0.60
N PHE A 71 11.03 3.66 1.92
CA PHE A 71 9.90 3.91 2.79
C PHE A 71 10.33 4.23 4.21
N LEU A 72 9.38 4.80 4.96
CA LEU A 72 9.56 5.18 6.35
C LEU A 72 8.78 4.25 7.27
N ILE A 73 9.34 4.03 8.46
CA ILE A 73 8.67 3.35 9.57
C ILE A 73 8.57 4.32 10.72
N ASP A 74 7.34 4.66 11.08
CA ASP A 74 7.05 5.69 12.05
C ASP A 74 6.58 5.12 13.36
N LYS A 75 6.79 5.90 14.43
CA LYS A 75 6.08 5.65 15.67
C LYS A 75 4.60 5.88 15.42
N ARG A 76 3.79 4.87 15.68
CA ARG A 76 2.34 4.96 15.58
C ARG A 76 1.82 6.03 16.53
N ILE A 77 1.12 7.01 15.98
CA ILE A 77 0.35 7.99 16.72
C ILE A 77 -1.12 7.61 16.59
N ALA A 78 -1.88 7.78 17.67
CA ALA A 78 -3.32 7.55 17.62
C ALA A 78 -3.92 8.46 16.53
N GLY A 79 -4.46 7.84 15.49
CA GLY A 79 -5.16 8.53 14.41
C GLY A 79 -6.55 9.00 14.84
N PRO A 80 -7.29 9.67 13.94
CA PRO A 80 -8.70 9.93 14.14
C PRO A 80 -9.48 8.61 14.33
N PRO A 81 -10.60 8.63 15.06
CA PRO A 81 -11.43 7.43 15.24
C PRO A 81 -11.89 6.90 13.89
N LEU A 82 -12.02 5.57 13.79
CA LEU A 82 -12.63 4.92 12.64
C LEU A 82 -14.07 5.42 12.44
N PRO A 83 -14.53 5.62 11.20
CA PRO A 83 -15.94 5.84 10.95
C PRO A 83 -16.75 4.59 11.34
N ASP A 84 -17.95 4.78 11.88
CA ASP A 84 -18.85 3.70 12.37
C ASP A 84 -19.17 2.62 11.30
N GLN A 85 -18.98 2.94 10.02
CA GLN A 85 -19.15 2.05 8.88
C GLN A 85 -17.98 2.20 7.90
N ALA A 86 -16.77 1.91 8.35
CA ALA A 86 -15.62 1.83 7.45
C ALA A 86 -15.82 0.63 6.49
N VAL A 87 -16.21 0.92 5.25
CA VAL A 87 -16.44 -0.07 4.18
C VAL A 87 -15.33 -0.05 3.12
N THR A 88 -14.23 0.63 3.45
CA THR A 88 -13.12 0.91 2.55
C THR A 88 -11.83 0.66 3.29
N SER A 89 -10.96 -0.13 2.69
CA SER A 89 -9.60 -0.39 3.16
C SER A 89 -8.60 0.13 2.13
N ILE A 90 -7.43 0.56 2.62
CA ILE A 90 -6.31 0.85 1.74
C ILE A 90 -5.34 -0.33 1.74
N ARG A 91 -4.86 -0.66 0.55
CA ARG A 91 -3.80 -1.63 0.34
C ARG A 91 -2.60 -0.91 -0.25
N ALA A 92 -1.52 -0.88 0.52
CA ALA A 92 -0.24 -0.43 0.00
C ALA A 92 0.24 -1.45 -1.05
N VAL A 93 0.79 -0.98 -2.17
CA VAL A 93 1.29 -1.87 -3.22
C VAL A 93 2.78 -1.64 -3.40
N TRP A 94 3.56 -2.71 -3.34
CA TRP A 94 4.96 -2.69 -3.71
C TRP A 94 5.12 -3.37 -5.06
N VAL A 95 5.33 -2.57 -6.10
CA VAL A 95 5.61 -3.04 -7.46
C VAL A 95 7.10 -3.38 -7.56
N THR A 96 7.44 -4.60 -7.97
CA THR A 96 8.83 -5.08 -7.95
C THR A 96 9.13 -6.11 -9.03
N SER A 97 10.40 -6.25 -9.43
CA SER A 97 10.83 -7.33 -10.30
C SER A 97 10.99 -8.68 -9.59
N ASP A 98 11.07 -8.70 -8.25
CA ASP A 98 11.26 -9.93 -7.45
C ASP A 98 10.24 -10.02 -6.31
N VAL A 99 9.06 -10.55 -6.64
CA VAL A 99 7.91 -10.66 -5.73
C VAL A 99 8.23 -11.53 -4.51
N SER A 100 8.86 -12.68 -4.74
CA SER A 100 9.11 -13.66 -3.66
C SER A 100 10.10 -13.11 -2.64
N ARG A 101 11.16 -12.43 -3.11
CA ARG A 101 12.17 -11.88 -2.22
C ARG A 101 11.69 -10.62 -1.50
N THR A 102 10.91 -9.78 -2.17
CA THR A 102 10.27 -8.59 -1.55
C THR A 102 9.26 -9.00 -0.48
N ALA A 103 8.48 -10.06 -0.71
CA ALA A 103 7.60 -10.61 0.32
C ALA A 103 8.40 -11.12 1.54
N ALA A 104 9.54 -11.79 1.32
CA ALA A 104 10.39 -12.24 2.41
C ALA A 104 11.00 -11.08 3.23
N ASP A 105 11.29 -9.95 2.58
CA ASP A 105 11.72 -8.73 3.29
C ASP A 105 10.61 -8.19 4.17
N LEU A 106 9.38 -8.07 3.65
CA LEU A 106 8.24 -7.64 4.45
C LEU A 106 7.93 -8.61 5.60
N GLU A 107 8.09 -9.92 5.40
CA GLU A 107 7.99 -10.92 6.46
C GLU A 107 9.06 -10.72 7.55
N SER A 108 10.30 -10.36 7.15
CA SER A 108 11.37 -10.03 8.11
C SER A 108 11.10 -8.76 8.90
N LEU A 109 10.28 -7.85 8.35
CA LEU A 109 9.77 -6.65 9.01
C LEU A 109 8.53 -6.93 9.88
N GLY A 110 8.07 -8.18 9.97
CA GLY A 110 7.01 -8.61 10.87
C GLY A 110 5.62 -8.71 10.22
N LEU A 111 5.49 -8.49 8.91
CA LEU A 111 4.26 -8.78 8.19
C LEU A 111 4.06 -10.30 8.06
N ARG A 112 2.80 -10.72 7.86
CA ARG A 112 2.45 -12.13 7.69
C ARG A 112 1.80 -12.33 6.34
N ARG A 113 2.32 -13.28 5.57
CA ARG A 113 1.73 -13.70 4.31
C ARG A 113 0.32 -14.24 4.53
N ARG A 114 -0.66 -13.70 3.80
CA ARG A 114 -2.04 -14.19 3.76
C ARG A 114 -2.24 -15.12 2.58
N LEU A 115 -1.85 -14.66 1.40
CA LEU A 115 -2.14 -15.32 0.14
C LEU A 115 -0.97 -15.15 -0.83
N THR A 116 -0.76 -16.14 -1.68
CA THR A 116 0.21 -16.07 -2.78
C THR A 116 -0.47 -16.58 -4.04
N GLN A 117 -0.41 -15.78 -5.12
CA GLN A 117 -0.90 -16.24 -6.42
C GLN A 117 -0.05 -17.40 -6.93
N VAL A 118 -0.68 -18.37 -7.58
CA VAL A 118 -0.01 -19.60 -8.07
C VAL A 118 1.17 -19.30 -8.99
N ASN A 119 1.02 -18.28 -9.82
CA ASN A 119 2.04 -17.88 -10.78
C ASN A 119 3.16 -17.03 -10.17
N GLY A 120 3.12 -16.77 -8.85
CA GLY A 120 4.13 -15.98 -8.14
C GLY A 120 4.16 -14.50 -8.51
N ARG A 121 3.17 -13.99 -9.24
CA ARG A 121 3.11 -12.58 -9.68
C ARG A 121 2.68 -11.63 -8.58
N THR A 122 1.96 -12.15 -7.57
CA THR A 122 1.63 -11.37 -6.38
C THR A 122 1.69 -12.19 -5.10
N VAL A 123 1.96 -11.47 -4.01
CA VAL A 123 1.88 -11.97 -2.63
C VAL A 123 1.16 -10.91 -1.80
N ASP A 124 0.12 -11.32 -1.08
CA ASP A 124 -0.61 -10.48 -0.12
C ASP A 124 -0.08 -10.73 1.30
N LEU A 125 0.24 -9.64 2.01
CA LEU A 125 0.78 -9.65 3.36
C LEU A 125 -0.03 -8.72 4.28
N ARG A 126 -0.21 -9.16 5.53
CA ARG A 126 -0.96 -8.47 6.58
C ARG A 126 -0.03 -7.94 7.66
N ALA A 127 -0.15 -6.66 7.96
CA ALA A 127 0.28 -6.07 9.22
C ALA A 127 -0.86 -6.16 10.25
N ALA A 128 -0.66 -5.66 11.47
CA ALA A 128 -1.71 -5.70 12.49
C ALA A 128 -3.02 -5.01 12.04
N GLU A 129 -2.89 -3.88 11.34
CA GLU A 129 -4.02 -3.02 10.97
C GLU A 129 -3.95 -2.49 9.53
N GLY A 130 -3.24 -3.21 8.64
CA GLY A 130 -3.09 -2.81 7.24
C GLY A 130 -2.62 -3.98 6.37
N ASP A 131 -2.78 -3.83 5.06
CA ASP A 131 -2.43 -4.83 4.06
C ASP A 131 -1.41 -4.28 3.07
N VAL A 132 -0.51 -5.14 2.60
CA VAL A 132 0.46 -4.85 1.54
C VAL A 132 0.39 -5.91 0.46
N LEU A 133 0.16 -5.49 -0.77
CA LEU A 133 0.29 -6.33 -1.95
C LEU A 133 1.67 -6.13 -2.57
N VAL A 134 2.45 -7.20 -2.67
CA VAL A 134 3.62 -7.22 -3.55
C VAL A 134 3.15 -7.65 -4.93
N HIS A 135 3.41 -6.84 -5.94
CA HIS A 135 3.00 -7.08 -7.33
C HIS A 135 4.20 -7.02 -8.27
N THR A 136 4.22 -7.85 -9.31
CA THR A 136 5.29 -7.80 -10.31
C THR A 136 5.27 -6.50 -11.12
N SER A 137 6.44 -5.98 -11.49
CA SER A 137 6.52 -4.75 -12.29
C SER A 137 6.20 -4.91 -13.77
N ASP A 138 6.03 -6.14 -14.26
CA ASP A 138 5.78 -6.44 -15.69
C ASP A 138 6.78 -5.77 -16.66
N GLY A 139 8.02 -5.61 -16.21
CA GLY A 139 9.09 -4.94 -16.96
C GLY A 139 9.15 -3.42 -16.77
N GLY A 140 8.20 -2.84 -16.00
CA GLY A 140 8.25 -1.47 -15.50
C GLY A 140 9.18 -1.28 -14.29
N PRO A 141 9.32 -0.05 -13.80
CA PRO A 141 10.13 0.26 -12.62
C PRO A 141 9.54 -0.34 -11.35
N SER A 142 10.40 -0.68 -10.39
CA SER A 142 9.97 -0.94 -9.02
C SER A 142 9.53 0.35 -8.33
N GLY A 143 8.62 0.23 -7.36
CA GLY A 143 8.24 1.36 -6.52
C GLY A 143 6.97 1.12 -5.72
N ALA A 144 6.50 2.21 -5.12
CA ALA A 144 5.28 2.26 -4.35
C ALA A 144 4.07 2.57 -5.25
N ASP A 145 2.97 1.89 -4.99
CA ASP A 145 1.66 2.24 -5.50
C ASP A 145 0.59 2.00 -4.43
N VAL A 146 -0.66 2.26 -4.77
CA VAL A 146 -1.78 2.13 -3.84
C VAL A 146 -3.02 1.58 -4.52
N ALA A 147 -3.75 0.74 -3.79
CA ALA A 147 -5.04 0.22 -4.19
C ALA A 147 -6.06 0.40 -3.04
N VAL A 148 -7.33 0.41 -3.39
CA VAL A 148 -8.44 0.51 -2.44
C VAL A 148 -9.29 -0.75 -2.57
N ASP A 149 -9.61 -1.35 -1.43
CA ASP A 149 -10.61 -2.40 -1.35
C ASP A 149 -11.92 -1.82 -0.81
N VAL A 150 -13.04 -2.21 -1.39
CA VAL A 150 -14.39 -1.83 -0.95
C VAL A 150 -15.26 -3.05 -0.73
N THR A 151 -16.24 -2.97 0.15
CA THR A 151 -17.20 -4.09 0.35
C THR A 151 -18.32 -4.12 -0.69
N ASP A 152 -18.51 -3.03 -1.45
CA ASP A 152 -19.52 -2.92 -2.51
C ASP A 152 -18.97 -2.07 -3.67
N ILE A 153 -18.51 -2.74 -4.72
CA ILE A 153 -17.93 -2.06 -5.89
C ILE A 153 -18.96 -1.26 -6.69
N GLN A 154 -20.25 -1.62 -6.61
CA GLN A 154 -21.32 -0.88 -7.29
C GLN A 154 -21.64 0.41 -6.56
N ALA A 155 -21.60 0.41 -5.23
CA ALA A 155 -21.71 1.62 -4.44
C ALA A 155 -20.54 2.58 -4.73
N ALA A 156 -19.31 2.06 -4.80
CA ALA A 156 -18.14 2.85 -5.17
C ALA A 156 -18.27 3.45 -6.59
N HIS A 157 -18.67 2.66 -7.58
CA HIS A 157 -18.93 3.13 -8.95
C HIS A 157 -19.95 4.28 -8.99
N LYS A 158 -21.08 4.15 -8.29
CA LYS A 158 -22.09 5.20 -8.19
C LYS A 158 -21.57 6.45 -7.49
N ALA A 159 -20.76 6.30 -6.45
CA ALA A 159 -20.15 7.43 -5.75
C ALA A 159 -19.20 8.22 -6.65
N LEU A 160 -18.35 7.54 -7.43
CA LEU A 160 -17.45 8.17 -8.40
C LEU A 160 -18.23 8.93 -9.49
N MET A 161 -19.27 8.31 -10.06
CA MET A 161 -20.14 8.99 -11.03
C MET A 161 -20.83 10.21 -10.42
N GLY A 162 -21.36 10.09 -9.20
CA GLY A 162 -22.02 11.19 -8.50
C GLY A 162 -21.08 12.36 -8.18
N ALA A 163 -19.78 12.09 -8.07
CA ALA A 163 -18.73 13.09 -7.84
C ALA A 163 -18.10 13.63 -9.14
N ASP A 164 -18.56 13.19 -10.32
CA ASP A 164 -17.99 13.54 -11.63
C ASP A 164 -16.50 13.17 -11.76
N ILE A 165 -16.09 12.05 -11.14
CA ILE A 165 -14.72 11.53 -11.20
C ILE A 165 -14.64 10.51 -12.35
N ALA A 166 -13.81 10.82 -13.35
CA ALA A 166 -13.53 9.92 -14.46
C ALA A 166 -12.90 8.61 -13.96
N HIS A 167 -13.40 7.48 -14.47
CA HIS A 167 -12.88 6.16 -14.15
C HIS A 167 -13.32 5.15 -15.20
N ASP A 168 -12.53 4.10 -15.36
CA ASP A 168 -12.85 2.96 -16.20
C ASP A 168 -13.42 1.81 -15.35
N VAL A 169 -14.30 1.03 -15.97
CA VAL A 169 -14.85 -0.20 -15.38
C VAL A 169 -14.24 -1.39 -16.11
N ILE A 170 -13.54 -2.25 -15.37
CA ILE A 170 -12.95 -3.48 -15.89
C ILE A 170 -13.74 -4.65 -15.31
N ASP A 171 -14.42 -5.38 -16.19
CA ASP A 171 -15.08 -6.63 -15.84
C ASP A 171 -14.08 -7.79 -16.04
N GLU A 172 -13.60 -8.35 -14.93
CA GLU A 172 -12.69 -9.49 -14.91
C GLU A 172 -13.46 -10.80 -14.64
N THR A 173 -12.84 -11.94 -14.92
CA THR A 173 -13.45 -13.27 -14.74
C THR A 173 -13.93 -13.51 -13.30
N HIS A 174 -13.32 -12.84 -12.31
CA HIS A 174 -13.56 -13.08 -10.89
C HIS A 174 -14.15 -11.86 -10.16
N GLY A 175 -14.46 -10.78 -10.85
CA GLY A 175 -14.97 -9.57 -10.21
C GLY A 175 -14.88 -8.34 -11.10
N ARG A 176 -15.27 -7.20 -10.52
CA ARG A 176 -15.17 -5.91 -11.17
C ARG A 176 -14.13 -5.06 -10.47
N THR A 177 -13.30 -4.40 -11.26
CA THR A 177 -12.31 -3.43 -10.78
C THR A 177 -12.63 -2.08 -11.41
N LEU A 178 -12.52 -1.00 -10.63
CA LEU A 178 -12.58 0.36 -11.14
C LEU A 178 -11.16 0.91 -11.20
N GLN A 179 -10.83 1.60 -12.28
CA GLN A 179 -9.55 2.29 -12.42
C GLN A 179 -9.78 3.79 -12.49
N VAL A 180 -9.25 4.51 -11.50
CA VAL A 180 -9.35 5.97 -11.41
C VAL A 180 -7.98 6.57 -11.76
N PRO A 181 -7.84 7.45 -12.76
CA PRO A 181 -6.57 8.10 -13.02
C PRO A 181 -6.02 8.82 -11.78
N LEU A 182 -4.74 8.63 -11.48
CA LEU A 182 -4.12 9.40 -10.40
C LEU A 182 -3.99 10.88 -10.81
N PRO A 183 -4.13 11.82 -9.86
CA PRO A 183 -3.83 13.23 -10.10
C PRO A 183 -2.40 13.42 -10.62
N GLY A 184 -2.13 14.49 -11.38
CA GLY A 184 -0.79 14.77 -11.94
C GLY A 184 -0.55 14.29 -13.37
N GLY A 185 -1.43 13.45 -13.91
CA GLY A 185 -1.38 12.96 -15.29
C GLY A 185 -0.45 11.76 -15.49
N GLY A 186 -0.58 11.11 -16.65
CA GLY A 186 0.11 9.86 -16.98
C GLY A 186 -0.84 8.67 -17.03
N ASP A 187 -0.28 7.48 -17.23
CA ASP A 187 -1.04 6.23 -17.43
C ASP A 187 -1.27 5.45 -16.11
N ARG A 188 -0.95 6.04 -14.96
CA ARG A 188 -1.14 5.41 -13.64
C ARG A 188 -2.57 5.58 -13.14
N THR A 189 -3.12 4.51 -12.60
CA THR A 189 -4.48 4.48 -12.07
C THR A 189 -4.47 3.95 -10.63
N LEU A 190 -5.35 4.50 -9.80
CA LEU A 190 -5.76 3.92 -8.53
C LEU A 190 -6.74 2.79 -8.82
N TRP A 191 -6.44 1.61 -8.30
CA TRP A 191 -7.27 0.42 -8.49
C TRP A 191 -8.22 0.30 -7.30
N ILE A 192 -9.50 0.17 -7.59
CA ILE A 192 -10.54 -0.06 -6.60
C ILE A 192 -11.17 -1.41 -6.91
N ALA A 193 -11.06 -2.35 -5.98
CA ALA A 193 -11.59 -3.70 -6.13
C ALA A 193 -12.54 -4.04 -4.98
N GLU A 194 -13.42 -5.01 -5.21
CA GLU A 194 -14.22 -5.58 -4.13
C GLU A 194 -13.33 -6.45 -3.24
N GLU A 195 -13.48 -6.34 -1.91
CA GLU A 195 -12.73 -7.19 -0.98
C GLU A 195 -13.09 -8.67 -1.18
N ASP A 196 -12.09 -9.48 -1.46
CA ASP A 196 -12.25 -10.93 -1.56
C ASP A 196 -12.20 -11.56 -0.15
N GLU A 197 -13.38 -11.91 0.39
CA GLU A 197 -13.53 -12.49 1.73
C GLU A 197 -13.05 -13.95 1.84
N ASP A 198 -12.69 -14.64 0.74
CA ASP A 198 -12.30 -16.07 0.76
C ASP A 198 -10.83 -16.34 0.36
N PRO A 199 -9.87 -16.19 1.30
CA PRO A 199 -8.46 -16.44 1.04
C PRO A 199 -8.09 -17.95 0.96
N VAL A 200 -9.04 -18.88 1.10
CA VAL A 200 -8.78 -20.32 0.91
C VAL A 200 -8.76 -20.68 -0.59
N GLY A 201 -9.23 -19.75 -1.43
CA GLY A 201 -9.08 -19.79 -2.86
C GLY A 201 -7.64 -19.51 -3.27
N VAL A 202 -6.96 -20.55 -3.77
CA VAL A 202 -5.84 -20.37 -4.67
C VAL A 202 -6.28 -19.39 -5.77
N ILE A 203 -5.73 -18.17 -5.82
CA ILE A 203 -5.94 -17.30 -6.98
C ILE A 203 -5.31 -18.03 -8.18
N ARG A 204 -6.16 -18.71 -8.93
CA ARG A 204 -5.80 -19.45 -10.13
C ARG A 204 -5.77 -18.46 -11.29
N HIS A 205 -4.56 -18.22 -11.79
CA HIS A 205 -4.33 -17.73 -13.14
C HIS A 205 -4.09 -18.91 -14.05
#